data_AF-A0A814GTE2-F1
#
_entry.id   AF-A0A814GTE2-F1
#
_cell.length_a   1.000
_cell.length_b   1.000
_cell.length_c   1.000
_cell.angle_alpha   90.00
_cell.angle_beta   90.00
_cell.angle_gamma   90.00
#
_symmetry.space_group_name_H-M   'P 1'
#
loop_
_entity.id
_entity.type
_entity.pdbx_description
1 polymer ?
#
loop_
_entity_poly.entity_id
_entity_poly.type
_entity_poly.pdbx_seq_one_letter_code
_entity_poly.pdbx_strand_id
1 'polypeptide(L)'
;MVLLLTQFKQRFHFRNLTRIATERKINLSWHFFATAHGKGVVDGIGGTVKRLVWSAIRARGVCRSTEDFITLAMKKTKKIIFIEITRNDIDSSKTKLENLFKTAKSVPETLKMHSVKVVDEDELEFRYYSTCSQKKTITY
;
A
#
# COMPACT_ATOMS: atom_id res chain seq x y z
N MET A 1 -4.65 11.47 -9.01
CA MET A 1 -3.57 10.50 -8.79
C MET A 1 -4.19 9.13 -8.88
N VAL A 2 -4.12 8.52 -10.06
CA VAL A 2 -4.61 7.16 -10.29
C VAL A 2 -3.58 6.22 -9.69
N LEU A 3 -3.92 5.45 -8.65
CA LEU A 3 -3.09 4.35 -8.19
C LEU A 3 -3.14 3.28 -9.27
N LEU A 4 -2.15 3.30 -10.16
CA LEU A 4 -2.05 2.38 -11.29
C LEU A 4 -1.84 0.96 -10.75
N LEU A 5 -2.48 -0.02 -11.40
CA LEU A 5 -2.36 -1.46 -11.14
C LEU A 5 -0.91 -1.96 -11.03
N THR A 6 0.03 -1.22 -11.62
CA THR A 6 1.49 -1.44 -11.57
C THR A 6 2.07 -1.36 -10.16
N GLN A 7 1.46 -0.63 -9.22
CA GLN A 7 1.97 -0.55 -7.84
C GLN A 7 1.62 -1.79 -7.01
N PHE A 8 0.49 -2.44 -7.31
CA PHE A 8 0.00 -3.60 -6.56
C PHE A 8 0.55 -4.93 -7.08
N LYS A 9 0.82 -5.01 -8.40
CA LYS A 9 1.30 -6.23 -9.07
C LYS A 9 2.76 -6.09 -9.50
N GLN A 10 3.68 -6.06 -8.55
CA GLN A 10 5.12 -5.95 -8.83
C GLN A 10 5.98 -6.82 -7.90
N ARG A 11 7.11 -7.33 -8.42
CA ARG A 11 8.03 -8.20 -7.68
C ARG A 11 8.55 -7.58 -6.38
N PHE A 12 8.80 -6.27 -6.37
CA PHE A 12 9.31 -5.57 -5.21
C PHE A 12 8.27 -5.51 -4.09
N HIS A 13 7.00 -5.35 -4.44
CA HIS A 13 5.90 -5.37 -3.48
C HIS A 13 5.78 -6.75 -2.84
N PHE A 14 5.81 -7.82 -3.66
CA PHE A 14 5.75 -9.18 -3.16
C PHE A 14 6.94 -9.54 -2.26
N ARG A 15 8.16 -9.09 -2.61
CA ARG A 15 9.32 -9.24 -1.73
C ARG A 15 9.17 -8.50 -0.40
N ASN A 16 8.55 -7.32 -0.40
CA ASN A 16 8.21 -6.63 0.85
C ASN A 16 7.19 -7.41 1.67
N LEU A 17 6.17 -8.00 1.04
CA LEU A 17 5.16 -8.80 1.73
C LEU A 17 5.79 -10.00 2.44
N THR A 18 6.65 -10.75 1.76
CA THR A 18 7.33 -11.90 2.39
C THR A 18 8.26 -11.44 3.51
N ARG A 19 9.07 -10.39 3.27
CA ARG A 19 9.94 -9.83 4.31
C ARG A 19 9.17 -9.40 5.57
N ILE A 20 8.05 -8.69 5.42
CA ILE A 20 7.22 -8.24 6.54
C ILE A 20 6.62 -9.44 7.29
N ALA A 21 6.12 -10.44 6.57
CA ALA A 21 5.55 -11.64 7.17
C ALA A 21 6.60 -12.38 8.01
N THR A 22 7.82 -12.55 7.48
CA THR A 22 8.93 -13.21 8.18
C THR A 22 9.44 -12.39 9.37
N GLU A 23 9.71 -11.09 9.19
CA GLU A 23 10.20 -10.21 10.26
C GLU A 23 9.23 -10.12 11.44
N ARG A 24 7.94 -9.99 11.13
CA ARG A 24 6.90 -9.80 12.14
C ARG A 24 6.27 -11.11 12.62
N LYS A 25 6.64 -12.24 12.01
CA LYS A 25 6.06 -13.56 12.26
C LYS A 25 4.54 -13.56 12.17
N ILE A 26 4.01 -12.94 11.12
CA ILE A 26 2.56 -12.81 10.87
C ILE A 26 2.13 -13.57 9.63
N ASN A 27 0.91 -14.11 9.68
CA ASN A 27 0.24 -14.64 8.51
C ASN A 27 -0.30 -13.48 7.67
N LEU A 28 0.26 -13.28 6.49
CA LEU A 28 -0.07 -12.14 5.63
C LEU A 28 -0.77 -12.59 4.35
N SER A 29 -1.93 -11.99 4.07
CA SER A 29 -2.65 -12.10 2.81
C SER A 29 -2.93 -10.73 2.23
N TRP A 30 -2.66 -10.57 0.95
CA TRP A 30 -2.87 -9.35 0.18
C TRP A 30 -3.93 -9.58 -0.90
N HIS A 31 -4.98 -8.76 -0.86
CA HIS A 31 -6.10 -8.82 -1.80
C HIS A 31 -6.17 -7.52 -2.59
N PHE A 32 -6.31 -7.62 -3.91
CA PHE A 32 -6.35 -6.45 -4.78
C PHE A 32 -7.25 -6.67 -5.99
N PHE A 33 -7.87 -5.59 -6.47
CA PHE A 33 -8.76 -5.62 -7.62
C PHE A 33 -7.95 -5.51 -8.93
N ALA A 34 -8.33 -6.26 -9.96
CA ALA A 34 -7.66 -6.19 -11.27
C ALA A 34 -8.08 -5.00 -12.13
N THR A 35 -9.24 -4.41 -11.86
CA THR A 35 -9.79 -3.27 -12.60
C THR A 35 -9.97 -2.10 -11.66
N ALA A 36 -8.89 -1.42 -11.31
CA ALA A 36 -8.98 -0.15 -10.57
C ALA A 36 -9.39 1.00 -11.50
N HIS A 37 -10.48 0.85 -12.26
CA HIS A 37 -11.22 2.00 -12.77
C HIS A 37 -12.25 2.38 -11.71
N GLY A 38 -11.84 3.20 -10.75
CA GLY A 38 -12.77 3.89 -9.86
C GLY A 38 -12.54 3.62 -8.37
N LYS A 39 -12.09 4.67 -7.69
CA LYS A 39 -12.42 5.02 -6.30
C LYS A 39 -12.48 3.84 -5.33
N GLY A 40 -11.33 3.36 -4.89
CA GLY A 40 -11.22 2.37 -3.81
C GLY A 40 -11.52 2.99 -2.43
N VAL A 41 -11.50 2.16 -1.38
CA VAL A 41 -11.65 2.63 0.03
C VAL A 41 -10.66 3.74 0.37
N VAL A 42 -9.44 3.65 -0.17
CA VAL A 42 -8.38 4.67 -0.03
C VAL A 42 -8.83 6.04 -0.57
N ASP A 43 -9.55 6.06 -1.68
CA ASP A 43 -10.09 7.30 -2.26
C ASP A 43 -11.20 7.90 -1.38
N GLY A 44 -11.98 7.06 -0.69
CA GLY A 44 -13.00 7.50 0.27
C GLY A 44 -12.39 8.18 1.50
N ILE A 45 -11.34 7.59 2.07
CA ILE A 45 -10.60 8.17 3.20
C ILE A 45 -9.92 9.47 2.77
N GLY A 46 -9.16 9.44 1.67
CA GLY A 46 -8.46 10.61 1.14
C GLY A 46 -9.42 11.74 0.76
N GLY A 47 -10.55 11.43 0.13
CA GLY A 47 -11.60 12.39 -0.20
C GLY A 47 -12.24 13.02 1.04
N THR A 48 -12.49 12.21 2.08
CA THR A 48 -13.02 12.69 3.35
C THR A 48 -12.05 13.67 4.03
N VAL A 49 -10.76 13.31 4.12
CA VAL A 49 -9.72 14.18 4.68
C VAL A 49 -9.64 15.49 3.91
N LYS A 50 -9.56 15.44 2.58
CA LYS A 50 -9.51 16.64 1.72
C LYS A 50 -10.72 17.54 1.94
N ARG A 51 -11.92 16.96 2.05
CA ARG A 51 -13.15 17.71 2.33
C ARG A 51 -13.12 18.38 3.71
N LEU A 52 -12.62 17.69 4.74
CA LEU A 52 -12.50 18.24 6.09
C LEU A 52 -11.51 19.42 6.15
N VAL A 53 -10.34 19.27 5.53
CA VAL A 53 -9.34 20.35 5.45
C VAL A 53 -9.89 21.51 4.62
N TRP A 54 -10.52 21.24 3.47
CA TRP A 54 -11.16 22.27 2.64
C TRP A 54 -12.22 23.05 3.41
N SER A 55 -13.04 22.38 4.21
CA SER A 55 -14.01 23.02 5.10
C SER A 55 -13.33 23.94 6.13
N ALA A 56 -12.17 23.54 6.67
CA ALA A 56 -11.40 24.38 7.57
C ALA A 56 -10.83 25.63 6.87
N ILE A 57 -10.32 25.48 5.65
CA ILE A 57 -9.80 26.60 4.84
C ILE A 57 -10.92 27.60 4.53
N ARG A 58 -12.10 27.11 4.12
CA ARG A 58 -13.28 27.97 3.89
C ARG A 58 -13.71 28.76 5.12
N ALA A 59 -13.47 28.22 6.32
CA ALA A 59 -13.70 28.90 7.59
C ALA A 59 -12.52 29.80 8.02
N ARG A 60 -11.73 30.30 7.05
CA ARG A 60 -10.53 31.15 7.25
C ARG A 60 -9.31 30.44 7.85
N GLY A 61 -9.26 29.10 7.80
CA GLY A 61 -8.04 28.35 8.09
C GLY A 61 -6.96 28.57 7.03
N VAL A 62 -5.70 28.55 7.43
CA VAL A 62 -4.54 28.67 6.53
C VAL A 62 -3.90 27.30 6.34
N CYS A 63 -3.67 26.92 5.08
CA CYS A 63 -2.99 25.68 4.71
C CYS A 63 -1.98 26.01 3.61
N ARG A 64 -0.70 26.17 3.97
CA ARG A 64 0.37 26.52 3.02
C ARG A 64 1.45 25.44 2.91
N SER A 65 1.50 24.53 3.88
CA SER A 65 2.45 23.42 3.90
C SER A 65 1.77 22.07 4.20
N THR A 66 2.55 20.99 4.16
CA THR A 66 2.11 19.64 4.53
C THR A 66 1.77 19.57 6.01
N GLU A 67 2.57 20.22 6.85
CA GLU A 67 2.40 20.27 8.30
C GLU A 67 1.09 21.00 8.67
N ASP A 68 0.78 22.10 7.97
CA ASP A 68 -0.51 22.79 8.11
C ASP A 68 -1.67 21.86 7.75
N PHE A 69 -1.54 21.13 6.64
CA PHE A 69 -2.58 20.21 6.17
C PHE A 69 -2.86 19.12 7.21
N ILE A 70 -1.82 18.47 7.72
CA ILE A 70 -1.92 17.42 8.73
C ILE A 70 -2.52 17.98 10.03
N THR A 71 -2.04 19.15 10.47
CA THR A 71 -2.56 19.83 11.67
C THR A 71 -4.05 20.16 11.55
N LEU A 72 -4.48 20.69 10.41
CA LEU A 72 -5.89 20.98 10.15
C LEU A 72 -6.73 19.70 10.09
N ALA A 73 -6.21 18.64 9.48
CA ALA A 73 -6.91 17.36 9.39
C ALA A 73 -7.10 16.73 10.78
N MET A 74 -6.06 16.69 11.61
CA MET A 74 -6.11 16.17 12.99
C MET A 74 -7.08 16.96 13.88
N LYS A 75 -7.17 18.28 13.70
CA LYS A 75 -8.17 19.11 14.40
C LYS A 75 -9.61 18.75 14.02
N LYS A 76 -9.84 18.26 12.79
CA LYS A 76 -11.18 17.95 12.27
C LYS A 76 -11.63 16.52 12.52
N THR A 77 -10.71 15.58 12.70
CA THR A 77 -11.06 14.18 12.97
C THR A 77 -9.99 13.46 13.79
N LYS A 78 -10.44 12.71 14.80
CA LYS A 78 -9.62 11.73 15.54
C LYS A 78 -9.80 10.29 15.03
N LYS A 79 -10.73 10.08 14.09
CA LYS A 79 -11.05 8.74 13.55
C LYS A 79 -10.08 8.28 12.46
N ILE A 80 -9.29 9.21 11.91
CA ILE A 80 -8.30 8.94 10.87
C ILE A 80 -6.94 9.22 11.47
N ILE A 81 -6.04 8.24 11.35
CA ILE A 81 -4.66 8.35 11.81
C ILE A 81 -3.84 8.94 10.66
N PHE A 82 -3.07 9.97 10.96
CA PHE A 82 -2.18 10.63 10.00
C PHE A 82 -0.73 10.26 10.34
N ILE A 83 0.02 9.84 9.33
CA ILE A 83 1.44 9.56 9.45
C ILE A 83 2.12 10.43 8.41
N GLU A 84 3.01 11.31 8.87
CA GLU A 84 3.86 12.08 7.98
C GLU A 84 5.05 11.23 7.53
N ILE A 85 5.39 11.32 6.25
CA ILE A 85 6.54 10.65 5.67
C ILE A 85 7.40 11.74 5.02
N THR A 86 8.54 12.01 5.63
CA THR A 86 9.50 13.03 5.17
C THR A 86 10.47 12.45 4.15
N ARG A 87 11.27 13.31 3.49
CA ARG A 87 12.35 12.86 2.61
C ARG A 87 13.37 11.99 3.35
N ASN A 88 13.72 12.36 4.58
CA ASN A 88 14.66 11.60 5.39
C ASN A 88 14.12 10.18 5.70
N ASP A 89 12.81 10.03 5.93
CA ASP A 89 12.18 8.72 6.12
C ASP A 89 12.27 7.85 4.85
N ILE A 90 12.09 8.48 3.69
CA ILE A 90 12.21 7.82 2.38
C ILE A 90 13.66 7.38 2.13
N ASP A 91 14.62 8.28 2.33
CA ASP A 91 16.03 8.03 2.05
C ASP A 91 16.60 6.96 2.99
N SER A 92 16.28 7.03 4.28
CA SER A 92 16.67 6.01 5.26
C SER A 92 16.05 4.64 4.96
N SER A 93 14.80 4.61 4.47
CA SER A 93 14.15 3.37 4.05
C SER A 93 14.74 2.82 2.76
N LYS A 94 15.12 3.69 1.82
CA LYS A 94 15.72 3.29 0.55
C LYS A 94 16.99 2.48 0.77
N THR A 95 17.91 2.96 1.61
CA THR A 95 19.14 2.23 1.94
C THR A 95 18.88 0.84 2.53
N LYS A 96 17.85 0.70 3.38
CA LYS A 96 17.46 -0.60 3.96
C LYS A 96 16.88 -1.55 2.92
N LEU A 97 16.11 -1.02 1.96
CA LEU A 97 15.40 -1.79 0.94
C LEU A 97 16.25 -2.10 -0.29
N GLU A 98 17.33 -1.35 -0.54
CA GLU A 98 18.19 -1.54 -1.72
C GLU A 98 18.74 -2.95 -1.84
N ASN A 99 19.24 -3.52 -0.74
CA ASN A 99 19.73 -4.90 -0.74
C ASN A 99 18.60 -5.91 -0.99
N LEU A 100 17.44 -5.69 -0.38
CA LEU A 100 16.27 -6.54 -0.56
C LEU A 100 15.76 -6.53 -2.01
N PHE A 101 15.81 -5.38 -2.68
CA PHE A 101 15.35 -5.24 -4.06
C PHE A 101 16.37 -5.72 -5.08
N LYS A 102 17.67 -5.67 -4.78
CA LYS A 102 18.70 -6.29 -5.62
C LYS A 102 18.53 -7.80 -5.71
N THR A 103 18.12 -8.46 -4.63
CA THR A 103 17.87 -9.91 -4.60
C THR A 103 16.46 -10.29 -5.01
N ALA A 104 15.60 -9.33 -5.39
CA ALA A 104 14.21 -9.60 -5.74
C ALA A 104 14.10 -10.31 -7.09
N LYS A 105 13.75 -11.59 -7.05
CA LYS A 105 13.55 -12.41 -8.23
C LYS A 105 12.23 -12.07 -8.94
N SER A 106 12.13 -12.44 -10.22
CA SER A 106 10.92 -12.22 -11.00
C SER A 106 9.83 -13.18 -10.57
N VAL A 107 8.61 -12.67 -10.41
CA VAL A 107 7.44 -13.51 -10.08
C VAL A 107 6.63 -13.70 -11.38
N PRO A 108 6.49 -14.94 -11.90
CA PRO A 108 5.71 -15.20 -13.10
C PRO A 108 4.21 -14.97 -12.85
N GLU A 109 3.44 -14.79 -13.92
CA GLU A 109 1.97 -14.66 -13.88
C GLU A 109 1.39 -13.54 -13.00
N THR A 110 2.19 -12.56 -12.56
CA THR A 110 1.77 -11.44 -11.69
C THR A 110 0.49 -10.76 -12.17
N LEU A 111 0.34 -10.55 -13.48
CA LEU A 111 -0.85 -9.92 -14.08
C LEU A 111 -2.15 -10.69 -13.80
N LYS A 112 -2.10 -12.02 -13.71
CA LYS A 112 -3.25 -12.90 -13.50
C LYS A 112 -3.61 -13.06 -12.02
N MET A 113 -2.71 -12.68 -11.11
CA MET A 113 -2.95 -12.75 -9.67
C MET A 113 -3.98 -11.70 -9.23
N HIS A 114 -4.86 -12.07 -8.30
CA HIS A 114 -5.83 -11.16 -7.67
C HIS A 114 -5.81 -11.24 -6.14
N SER A 115 -5.22 -12.30 -5.60
CA SER A 115 -4.95 -12.47 -4.20
C SER A 115 -3.64 -13.24 -4.05
N VAL A 116 -2.82 -12.82 -3.09
CA VAL A 116 -1.54 -13.43 -2.74
C VAL A 116 -1.52 -13.67 -1.23
N LYS A 117 -1.02 -14.83 -0.82
CA LYS A 117 -0.78 -15.19 0.57
C LYS A 117 0.69 -15.60 0.68
N VAL A 118 1.36 -15.08 1.70
CA VAL A 118 2.73 -15.48 2.00
C VAL A 118 2.70 -16.86 2.65
N VAL A 119 3.47 -17.80 2.09
CA VAL A 119 3.67 -19.14 2.65
C VAL A 119 5.04 -19.19 3.34
N ASP A 120 6.07 -18.73 2.64
CA ASP A 120 7.45 -18.64 3.14
C ASP A 120 8.20 -17.45 2.50
N GLU A 121 9.49 -17.26 2.80
CA GLU A 121 10.30 -16.12 2.34
C GLU A 121 10.34 -15.98 0.81
N ASP A 122 10.42 -17.10 0.10
CA ASP A 122 10.50 -17.22 -1.36
C ASP A 122 9.28 -17.95 -1.94
N GLU A 123 8.21 -18.14 -1.15
CA GLU A 123 7.03 -18.91 -1.54
C GLU A 123 5.73 -18.13 -1.34
N LEU A 124 4.96 -18.01 -2.42
CA LEU A 124 3.67 -17.34 -2.43
C LEU A 124 2.58 -18.28 -2.96
N GLU A 125 1.47 -18.34 -2.24
CA GLU A 125 0.21 -18.89 -2.72
C GLU A 125 -0.58 -17.76 -3.37
N PHE A 126 -1.05 -17.94 -4.60
CA PHE A 126 -1.90 -16.96 -5.27
C PHE A 126 -3.19 -17.58 -5.82
N ARG A 127 -4.18 -16.72 -6.03
CA ARG A 127 -5.46 -17.08 -6.66
C ARG A 127 -5.72 -16.19 -7.87
N TYR A 128 -6.34 -16.77 -8.89
CA TYR A 128 -6.82 -16.04 -10.07
C TYR A 128 -8.01 -15.13 -9.76
N TYR A 129 -8.81 -15.47 -8.74
CA TYR A 129 -9.85 -14.60 -8.19
C TYR A 129 -9.87 -14.76 -6.67
N SER A 130 -10.18 -13.72 -5.91
CA SER A 130 -10.16 -13.77 -4.43
C SER A 130 -11.10 -14.83 -3.84
N THR A 131 -12.19 -15.15 -4.54
CA THR A 131 -13.19 -16.15 -4.15
C THR A 131 -12.92 -17.55 -4.72
N CYS A 132 -11.88 -17.72 -5.53
CA CYS A 132 -11.61 -19.00 -6.19
C CYS A 132 -11.10 -20.04 -5.18
N SER A 133 -11.63 -21.26 -5.24
CA SER A 133 -11.14 -22.40 -4.46
C SER A 133 -9.78 -22.89 -4.97
N GLN A 134 -9.50 -22.71 -6.26
CA GLN A 134 -8.24 -23.10 -6.87
C GLN A 134 -7.13 -22.14 -6.45
N LYS A 135 -6.05 -22.73 -5.92
CA LYS A 135 -4.87 -22.03 -5.47
C LYS A 135 -3.66 -22.57 -6.21
N LYS A 136 -2.71 -21.71 -6.50
CA LYS A 136 -1.42 -22.09 -7.06
C LYS A 136 -0.31 -21.56 -6.18
N THR A 137 0.73 -22.33 -6.04
CA THR A 137 1.91 -21.93 -5.29
C THR A 137 3.06 -21.68 -6.27
N ILE A 138 3.77 -20.59 -6.07
CA ILE A 138 4.98 -20.25 -6.82
C ILE A 138 6.11 -20.06 -5.82
N THR A 139 7.17 -20.80 -6.04
CA THR A 139 8.49 -20.53 -5.47
C THR A 139 9.27 -19.69 -6.47
N TYR A 140 9.85 -18.58 -6.03
CA TYR A 140 10.71 -17.74 -6.87
C TYR A 140 12.07 -17.58 -6.23
#